data_AF-A0A6V8NYI2-F1
#
_entry.id   AF-A0A6V8NYI2-F1
#
_cell.length_a   1.000
_cell.length_b   1.000
_cell.length_c   1.000
_cell.angle_alpha   90.00
_cell.angle_beta   90.00
_cell.angle_gamma   90.00
#
_symmetry.space_group_name_H-M   'P 1'
#
loop_
_entity.id
_entity.type
_entity.pdbx_description
1 polymer ?
#
loop_
_entity_poly.entity_id
_entity_poly.type
_entity_poly.pdbx_seq_one_letter_code
_entity_poly.pdbx_strand_id
1 'polypeptide(L)'
;MKAEFLDALKQIEREKGVKTDLVIDALKTALLSAYKKKYGPAHDSRIEIDTKTGEIKVVKTITDGEEKLDVEVTPENFGRIAAQTAKQVIKQRILEVERDLMYEEYHNRVGDLVTGIVQQNDQRFTLVDLGKVEALLPPNEQVPGEVYGHGRRLKCYIADVRRSTKGPSVIISRTHPGLVKRLFELEVPEVYDGIVEMKEIAREPGHRTKMAVASRDSHVDPVGACVG
;
A
#
# COMPACT_ATOMS: atom_id res chain seq x y z
N MET A 1 30.01 11.42 2.59
CA MET A 1 29.29 10.38 3.37
C MET A 1 28.58 10.89 4.63
N LYS A 2 29.19 11.68 5.53
CA LYS A 2 28.54 12.12 6.80
C LYS A 2 27.41 13.17 6.63
N ALA A 3 27.59 14.17 5.75
CA ALA A 3 26.53 15.16 5.43
C ALA A 3 25.43 14.59 4.52
N GLU A 4 25.79 13.72 3.58
CA GLU A 4 24.88 13.08 2.62
C GLU A 4 23.78 12.24 3.29
N PHE A 5 24.03 11.70 4.49
CA PHE A 5 23.06 10.87 5.21
C PHE A 5 21.86 11.68 5.72
N LEU A 6 22.12 12.82 6.35
CA LEU A 6 21.08 13.72 6.85
C LEU A 6 20.33 14.41 5.70
N ASP A 7 21.05 14.78 4.64
CA ASP A 7 20.42 15.36 3.45
C ASP A 7 19.53 14.34 2.74
N ALA A 8 19.93 13.06 2.67
CA ALA A 8 19.10 11.99 2.15
C ALA A 8 17.85 11.75 3.02
N LEU A 9 17.96 11.79 4.35
CA LEU A 9 16.79 11.66 5.24
C LEU A 9 15.81 12.83 5.06
N LYS A 10 16.31 14.07 4.97
CA LYS A 10 15.50 15.26 4.70
C LYS A 10 14.85 15.22 3.31
N GLN A 11 15.56 14.68 2.32
CA GLN A 11 15.01 14.50 0.98
C GLN A 11 13.87 13.48 0.99
N ILE A 12 14.04 12.34 1.68
CA ILE A 12 13.00 11.32 1.83
C ILE A 12 11.79 11.88 2.60
N GLU A 13 12.02 12.70 3.62
CA GLU A 13 10.95 13.37 4.35
C GLU A 13 10.13 14.30 3.45
N ARG A 14 10.78 15.05 2.55
CA ARG A 14 10.11 15.93 1.59
C ARG A 14 9.37 15.16 0.48
N GLU A 15 9.98 14.13 -0.08
CA GLU A 15 9.43 13.42 -1.24
C GLU A 15 8.38 12.37 -0.87
N LYS A 16 8.55 11.71 0.27
CA LYS A 16 7.74 10.55 0.68
C LYS A 16 6.95 10.79 1.97
N GLY A 17 7.09 11.95 2.62
CA GLY A 17 6.35 12.30 3.84
C GLY A 17 6.78 11.50 5.08
N VAL A 18 7.94 10.85 5.04
CA VAL A 18 8.45 10.05 6.17
C VAL A 18 9.10 10.98 7.20
N LYS A 19 8.51 11.12 8.39
CA LYS A 19 9.10 11.93 9.47
C LYS A 19 10.49 11.43 9.83
N THR A 20 11.48 12.32 9.81
CA THR A 20 12.89 11.98 10.08
C THR A 20 13.07 11.31 11.44
N ASP A 21 12.35 11.78 12.46
CA ASP A 21 12.44 11.24 13.83
C ASP A 21 12.09 9.75 13.90
N LEU A 22 11.03 9.32 13.19
CA LEU A 22 10.62 7.91 13.16
C LEU A 22 11.67 7.02 12.48
N VAL A 23 12.38 7.55 11.49
CA VAL A 23 13.47 6.83 10.83
C VAL A 23 14.65 6.69 11.78
N ILE A 24 15.00 7.77 12.51
CA ILE A 24 16.09 7.76 13.49
C ILE A 24 15.83 6.76 14.62
N ASP A 25 14.60 6.69 15.13
CA ASP A 25 14.26 5.74 16.19
C ASP A 25 14.28 4.29 15.71
N ALA A 26 13.80 4.04 14.49
CA ALA A 26 13.94 2.73 13.84
C ALA A 26 15.42 2.35 13.64
N LEU A 27 16.26 3.30 13.24
CA LEU A 27 17.69 3.12 13.07
C LEU A 27 18.38 2.77 14.39
N LYS A 28 18.12 3.52 15.46
CA LYS A 28 18.68 3.23 16.79
C LYS A 28 18.35 1.81 17.24
N THR A 29 17.09 1.41 17.07
CA THR A 29 16.61 0.07 17.44
C THR A 29 17.29 -1.03 16.62
N ALA A 30 17.39 -0.85 15.30
CA ALA A 30 18.02 -1.80 14.40
C ALA A 30 19.54 -1.92 14.64
N LEU A 31 20.21 -0.79 14.85
CA LEU A 31 21.65 -0.73 15.15
C LEU A 31 21.97 -1.36 16.50
N LEU A 32 21.13 -1.15 17.51
CA LEU A 32 21.28 -1.81 18.81
C LEU A 32 21.14 -3.33 18.67
N SER A 33 20.18 -3.80 17.87
CA SER A 33 20.00 -5.22 17.57
C SER A 33 21.21 -5.81 16.82
N ALA A 34 21.73 -5.09 15.83
CA ALA A 34 22.93 -5.47 15.09
C ALA A 34 24.18 -5.52 15.99
N TYR A 35 24.31 -4.57 16.91
CA TYR A 35 25.38 -4.55 17.91
C TYR A 35 25.29 -5.77 18.83
N LYS A 36 24.12 -6.04 19.43
CA LYS A 36 23.88 -7.20 20.31
C LYS A 36 24.21 -8.52 19.62
N LYS A 37 23.82 -8.67 18.35
CA LYS A 37 24.07 -9.89 17.57
C LYS A 37 25.56 -10.16 17.35
N LYS A 38 26.38 -9.12 17.18
CA LYS A 38 27.80 -9.26 16.85
C LYS A 38 28.72 -9.25 18.08
N TYR A 39 28.38 -8.47 19.10
CA TYR A 39 29.25 -8.23 20.25
C TYR A 39 28.74 -8.85 21.56
N GLY A 40 27.61 -9.58 21.53
CA GLY A 40 27.05 -10.28 22.68
C GLY A 40 25.95 -9.49 23.41
N PRO A 41 25.45 -10.02 24.56
CA PRO A 41 24.39 -9.37 25.32
C PRO A 41 24.82 -7.98 25.82
N ALA A 42 24.34 -6.97 25.11
CA ALA A 42 24.55 -5.57 25.46
C ALA A 42 23.52 -5.15 26.51
N HIS A 43 23.80 -5.49 27.78
CA HIS A 43 23.08 -4.92 28.91
C HIS A 43 23.35 -3.42 28.95
N ASP A 44 22.27 -2.63 29.03
CA ASP A 44 22.27 -1.17 29.17
C ASP A 44 23.02 -0.38 28.09
N SER A 45 23.07 -0.92 26.86
CA SER A 45 23.61 -0.18 25.72
C SER A 45 22.51 0.51 24.91
N ARG A 46 22.76 1.74 24.49
CA ARG A 46 21.91 2.56 23.63
C ARG A 46 22.71 3.12 22.46
N ILE A 47 22.01 3.40 21.36
CA ILE A 47 22.60 4.04 20.19
C ILE A 47 22.27 5.52 20.24
N GLU A 48 23.30 6.35 20.21
CA GLU A 48 23.16 7.78 19.99
C GLU A 48 23.50 8.12 18.55
N ILE A 49 22.66 8.96 17.94
CA ILE A 49 22.86 9.46 16.58
C ILE A 49 22.83 10.97 16.68
N ASP A 50 23.95 11.61 16.34
CA ASP A 50 24.03 13.07 16.26
C ASP A 50 23.31 13.55 14.99
N THR A 51 22.31 14.40 15.18
CA THR A 51 21.44 14.92 14.10
C THR A 51 22.09 16.02 13.25
N LYS A 52 23.27 16.51 13.64
CA LYS A 52 24.06 17.49 12.88
C LYS A 52 25.19 16.83 12.10
N THR A 53 25.85 15.85 12.70
CA THR A 53 27.04 15.21 12.10
C THR A 53 26.74 13.85 11.47
N GLY A 54 25.59 13.24 11.80
CA GLY A 54 25.24 11.87 11.38
C GLY A 54 26.10 10.80 12.05
N GLU A 55 26.85 11.15 13.09
CA GLU A 55 27.74 10.24 13.80
C GLU A 55 26.93 9.30 14.70
N ILE A 56 27.24 8.01 14.61
CA ILE A 56 26.55 6.94 15.33
C ILE A 56 27.50 6.43 16.40
N LYS A 57 27.07 6.53 17.66
CA LYS A 57 27.84 6.10 18.83
C LYS A 57 27.08 5.04 19.60
N VAL A 58 27.83 4.09 20.15
CA VAL A 58 27.29 3.09 21.08
C VAL A 58 27.67 3.54 22.48
N VAL A 59 26.66 3.88 23.29
CA VAL A 59 26.85 4.30 24.67
C VAL A 59 26.36 3.18 25.58
N LYS A 60 27.17 2.78 26.53
CA LYS A 60 26.81 1.82 27.57
C LYS A 60 26.72 2.54 28.90
N THR A 61 25.57 2.42 29.55
CA THR A 61 25.41 2.91 30.92
C THR A 61 25.98 1.87 31.88
N ILE A 62 26.99 2.26 32.65
CA ILE A 62 27.60 1.48 33.70
C ILE A 62 27.10 2.03 35.04
N THR A 63 26.64 1.16 35.92
CA THR A 63 26.24 1.55 37.28
C THR A 63 27.40 1.27 38.22
N ASP A 64 27.91 2.29 38.89
CA ASP A 64 28.92 2.19 39.93
C ASP A 64 28.33 2.72 41.25
N GLY A 65 27.93 1.83 42.14
CA GLY A 65 27.16 2.19 43.35
C GLY A 65 25.77 2.77 43.02
N GLU A 66 25.53 4.02 43.42
CA GLU A 66 24.29 4.78 43.09
C GLU A 66 24.42 5.64 41.82
N GLU A 67 25.63 5.79 41.26
CA GLU A 67 25.89 6.63 40.10
C GLU A 67 25.77 5.86 38.77
N LYS A 68 25.17 6.51 37.76
CA LYS A 68 25.08 5.99 36.39
C LYS A 68 26.00 6.79 35.49
N LEU A 69 26.98 6.11 34.90
CA LEU A 69 27.98 6.70 34.01
C LEU A 69 27.79 6.17 32.59
N ASP A 70 27.68 7.07 31.63
CA ASP A 70 27.57 6.73 30.21
C ASP A 70 28.97 6.68 29.57
N VAL A 71 29.37 5.50 29.09
CA VAL A 71 30.68 5.26 28.47
C VAL A 71 30.49 4.92 26.99
N GLU A 72 31.24 5.61 26.12
CA GLU A 72 31.28 5.28 24.70
C GLU A 72 32.07 3.98 24.46
N VAL A 73 31.40 2.99 23.87
CA VAL A 73 31.96 1.64 23.59
C VAL A 73 31.88 1.29 22.10
N THR A 74 31.88 2.31 21.23
CA THR A 74 31.77 2.17 19.77
C THR A 74 32.97 1.39 19.19
N PRO A 75 32.77 0.20 18.59
CA PRO A 75 33.86 -0.54 17.95
C PRO A 75 34.34 0.12 16.64
N GLU A 76 35.63 0.01 16.32
CA GLU A 76 36.22 0.63 15.10
C GLU A 76 35.50 0.23 13.80
N ASN A 77 35.11 -1.04 13.66
CA ASN A 77 34.43 -1.56 12.48
C ASN A 77 32.90 -1.36 12.48
N PHE A 78 32.36 -0.68 13.49
CA PHE A 78 30.90 -0.50 13.64
C PHE A 78 30.32 0.44 12.58
N GLY A 79 31.10 1.41 12.08
CA GLY A 79 30.64 2.34 11.05
C GLY A 79 30.16 1.65 9.76
N ARG A 80 30.84 0.57 9.33
CA ARG A 80 30.42 -0.21 8.14
C ARG A 80 29.09 -0.94 8.37
N ILE A 81 28.93 -1.55 9.55
CA ILE A 81 27.69 -2.23 9.94
C ILE A 81 26.56 -1.23 10.03
N ALA A 82 26.86 -0.06 10.59
CA ALA A 82 25.90 1.01 10.75
C ALA A 82 25.40 1.53 9.40
N ALA A 83 26.28 1.76 8.44
CA ALA A 83 25.91 2.16 7.08
C ALA A 83 25.02 1.10 6.37
N GLN A 84 25.36 -0.19 6.46
CA GLN A 84 24.57 -1.26 5.85
C GLN A 84 23.19 -1.41 6.49
N THR A 85 23.15 -1.39 7.82
CA THR A 85 21.90 -1.45 8.58
C THR A 85 21.04 -0.24 8.28
N ALA A 86 21.66 0.96 8.21
CA ALA A 86 20.94 2.18 7.91
C ALA A 86 20.28 2.16 6.53
N LYS A 87 21.02 1.71 5.51
CA LYS A 87 20.46 1.52 4.17
C LYS A 87 19.24 0.58 4.18
N GLN A 88 19.32 -0.52 4.94
CA GLN A 88 18.23 -1.49 5.02
C GLN A 88 17.00 -0.91 5.73
N VAL A 89 17.19 -0.26 6.88
CA VAL A 89 16.10 0.34 7.67
C VAL A 89 15.41 1.45 6.89
N ILE A 90 16.18 2.33 6.24
CA ILE A 90 15.63 3.40 5.41
C ILE A 90 14.79 2.81 4.27
N LYS A 91 15.32 1.81 3.56
CA LYS A 91 14.57 1.13 2.49
C LYS A 91 13.27 0.51 3.01
N GLN A 92 13.31 -0.16 4.17
CA GLN A 92 12.11 -0.74 4.78
C GLN A 92 11.09 0.34 5.15
N ARG A 93 11.54 1.45 5.72
CA ARG A 93 10.65 2.54 6.14
C ARG A 93 9.97 3.22 4.96
N ILE A 94 10.68 3.40 3.84
CA ILE A 94 10.10 3.89 2.60
C ILE A 94 9.00 2.94 2.11
N LEU A 95 9.28 1.63 2.07
CA LEU A 95 8.31 0.63 1.64
C LEU A 95 7.07 0.57 2.55
N GLU A 96 7.23 0.73 3.86
CA GLU A 96 6.11 0.80 4.81
C GLU A 96 5.19 1.98 4.52
N VAL A 97 5.77 3.17 4.34
CA VAL A 97 4.99 4.38 4.04
C VAL A 97 4.31 4.27 2.68
N GLU A 98 4.99 3.74 1.66
CA GLU A 98 4.38 3.48 0.36
C GLU A 98 3.20 2.51 0.48
N ARG A 99 3.31 1.45 1.29
CA ARG A 99 2.19 0.50 1.52
C ARG A 99 1.01 1.16 2.21
N ASP A 100 1.26 2.01 3.20
CA ASP A 100 0.19 2.75 3.90
C ASP A 100 -0.51 3.72 2.96
N LEU A 101 0.24 4.50 2.18
CA LEU A 101 -0.32 5.41 1.18
C LEU A 101 -1.15 4.66 0.13
N MET A 102 -0.64 3.52 -0.38
CA MET A 102 -1.39 2.69 -1.32
C MET A 102 -2.66 2.11 -0.69
N TYR A 103 -2.60 1.66 0.56
CA TYR A 103 -3.79 1.18 1.26
C TYR A 103 -4.86 2.27 1.33
N GLU A 104 -4.50 3.47 1.78
CA GLU A 104 -5.45 4.58 1.87
C GLU A 104 -6.00 4.97 0.48
N GLU A 105 -5.16 5.00 -0.56
CA GLU A 105 -5.57 5.28 -1.94
C GLU A 105 -6.66 4.29 -2.42
N TYR A 106 -6.44 2.99 -2.24
CA TYR A 106 -7.39 1.97 -2.71
C TYR A 106 -8.59 1.78 -1.78
N HIS A 107 -8.41 1.96 -0.47
CA HIS A 107 -9.50 1.86 0.51
C HIS A 107 -10.56 2.93 0.25
N ASN A 108 -10.14 4.17 -0.02
CA ASN A 108 -11.05 5.26 -0.39
C ASN A 108 -11.74 5.06 -1.74
N ARG A 109 -11.24 4.13 -2.56
CA ARG A 109 -11.78 3.76 -3.88
C ARG A 109 -12.56 2.44 -3.85
N VAL A 110 -12.85 1.89 -2.67
CA VAL A 110 -13.76 0.75 -2.55
C VAL A 110 -15.09 1.13 -3.18
N GLY A 111 -15.57 0.30 -4.09
CA GLY A 111 -16.76 0.58 -4.86
C GLY A 111 -16.52 1.20 -6.24
N ASP A 112 -15.27 1.50 -6.60
CA ASP A 112 -14.96 2.09 -7.90
C ASP A 112 -14.55 1.05 -8.95
N LEU A 113 -14.56 1.50 -10.20
CA LEU A 113 -14.03 0.77 -11.34
C LEU A 113 -12.52 0.96 -11.43
N VAL A 114 -11.81 -0.15 -11.58
CA VAL A 114 -10.39 -0.18 -11.91
C VAL A 114 -10.16 -0.97 -13.17
N THR A 115 -9.11 -0.61 -13.91
CA THR A 115 -8.65 -1.41 -15.04
C THR A 115 -7.29 -2.00 -14.71
N GLY A 116 -7.12 -3.28 -14.99
CA GLY A 116 -5.85 -3.97 -14.78
C GLY A 116 -5.56 -5.01 -15.86
N ILE A 117 -4.37 -5.61 -15.78
CA ILE A 117 -3.89 -6.64 -16.70
C ILE A 117 -3.71 -7.93 -15.92
N VAL A 118 -4.26 -9.03 -16.42
CA VAL A 118 -4.07 -10.35 -15.80
C VAL A 118 -2.60 -10.74 -15.89
N GLN A 119 -1.96 -10.92 -14.73
CA GLN A 119 -0.58 -11.40 -14.64
C GLN A 119 -0.52 -12.92 -14.50
N GLN A 120 -1.42 -13.51 -13.73
CA GLN A 120 -1.43 -14.94 -13.50
C GLN A 120 -2.85 -15.42 -13.25
N ASN A 121 -3.16 -16.62 -13.73
CA ASN A 121 -4.44 -17.25 -13.49
C ASN A 121 -4.23 -18.67 -13.00
N ASP A 122 -4.56 -18.91 -11.73
CA ASP A 122 -4.49 -20.22 -11.09
C ASP A 122 -5.88 -20.68 -10.65
N GLN A 123 -6.00 -21.95 -10.24
CA GLN A 123 -7.26 -22.51 -9.72
C GLN A 123 -7.77 -21.80 -8.45
N ARG A 124 -6.87 -21.18 -7.66
CA ARG A 124 -7.22 -20.56 -6.37
C ARG A 124 -7.61 -19.09 -6.48
N PHE A 125 -6.98 -18.35 -7.40
CA PHE A 125 -7.23 -16.93 -7.64
C PHE A 125 -6.55 -16.50 -8.94
N THR A 126 -7.03 -15.40 -9.51
CA THR A 126 -6.36 -14.69 -10.61
C THR A 126 -5.69 -13.44 -10.04
N LEU A 127 -4.42 -13.22 -10.39
CA LEU A 127 -3.70 -11.99 -10.08
C LEU A 127 -3.85 -10.99 -11.23
N VAL A 128 -4.25 -9.77 -10.88
CA VAL A 128 -4.45 -8.68 -11.82
C VAL A 128 -3.60 -7.50 -11.38
N ASP A 129 -2.69 -7.07 -12.24
CA ASP A 129 -1.86 -5.90 -12.03
C ASP A 129 -2.64 -4.62 -12.33
N LEU A 130 -2.75 -3.74 -11.32
CA LEU A 130 -3.37 -2.42 -11.44
C LEU A 130 -2.34 -1.30 -11.69
N GLY A 131 -1.08 -1.66 -11.96
CA GLY A 131 0.06 -0.79 -12.21
C GLY A 131 0.87 -0.46 -10.95
N LYS A 132 0.20 -0.18 -9.83
CA LYS A 132 0.85 0.08 -8.52
C LYS A 132 0.82 -1.11 -7.57
N VAL A 133 -0.26 -1.90 -7.63
CA VAL A 133 -0.51 -3.04 -6.74
C VAL A 133 -1.06 -4.22 -7.53
N GLU A 134 -0.75 -5.42 -7.07
CA GLU A 134 -1.40 -6.64 -7.54
C GLU A 134 -2.70 -6.86 -6.77
N ALA A 135 -3.80 -6.97 -7.51
CA ALA A 135 -5.12 -7.25 -6.98
C ALA A 135 -5.47 -8.74 -7.16
N LEU A 136 -6.27 -9.25 -6.23
CA LEU A 136 -6.76 -10.61 -6.20
C LEU A 136 -8.19 -10.66 -6.75
N LEU A 137 -8.40 -11.49 -7.76
CA LEU A 137 -9.72 -11.86 -8.27
C LEU A 137 -10.00 -13.33 -7.89
N PRO A 138 -10.63 -13.58 -6.73
CA PRO A 138 -10.91 -14.94 -6.26
C PRO A 138 -12.03 -15.61 -7.08
N PRO A 139 -12.15 -16.95 -7.07
CA PRO A 139 -13.08 -17.69 -7.93
C PRO A 139 -14.55 -17.33 -7.74
N ASN A 140 -14.97 -16.97 -6.53
CA ASN A 140 -16.34 -16.52 -6.24
C ASN A 140 -16.64 -15.12 -6.81
N GLU A 141 -15.61 -14.35 -7.14
CA GLU A 141 -15.71 -13.03 -7.74
C GLU A 141 -15.48 -13.05 -9.27
N GLN A 142 -15.23 -14.24 -9.83
CA GLN A 142 -15.08 -14.49 -11.25
C GLN A 142 -16.43 -14.80 -11.91
N VAL A 143 -16.64 -14.26 -13.10
CA VAL A 143 -17.83 -14.54 -13.90
C VAL A 143 -17.70 -15.94 -14.50
N PRO A 144 -18.68 -16.84 -14.26
CA PRO A 144 -18.68 -18.16 -14.89
C PRO A 144 -18.58 -18.07 -16.41
N GLY A 145 -17.65 -18.83 -17.00
CA GLY A 145 -17.41 -18.86 -18.45
C GLY A 145 -16.54 -17.71 -19.00
N GLU A 146 -16.19 -16.70 -18.21
CA GLU A 146 -15.22 -15.68 -18.62
C GLU A 146 -13.78 -16.23 -18.55
N VAL A 147 -12.98 -15.96 -19.59
CA VAL A 147 -11.59 -16.45 -19.69
C VAL A 147 -10.60 -15.41 -19.17
N TYR A 148 -9.91 -15.73 -18.08
CA TYR A 148 -8.90 -14.86 -17.47
C TYR A 148 -7.47 -15.22 -17.94
N GLY A 149 -7.19 -15.04 -19.24
CA GLY A 149 -5.87 -15.32 -19.80
C GLY A 149 -4.82 -14.26 -19.43
N HIS A 150 -3.55 -14.66 -19.33
CA HIS A 150 -2.41 -13.76 -19.12
C HIS A 150 -2.40 -12.63 -20.17
N GLY A 151 -2.04 -11.41 -19.75
CA GLY A 151 -1.99 -10.22 -20.60
C GLY A 151 -3.36 -9.62 -20.94
N ARG A 152 -4.47 -10.27 -20.59
CA ARG A 152 -5.81 -9.74 -20.84
C ARG A 152 -6.07 -8.51 -19.96
N ARG A 153 -6.56 -7.44 -20.58
CA ARG A 153 -7.02 -6.24 -19.86
C ARG A 153 -8.46 -6.42 -19.39
N LEU A 154 -8.73 -6.10 -18.13
CA LEU A 154 -10.04 -6.26 -17.50
C LEU A 154 -10.41 -4.99 -16.74
N LYS A 155 -11.68 -4.57 -16.87
CA LYS A 155 -12.31 -3.59 -15.97
C LYS A 155 -12.95 -4.36 -14.81
N CYS A 156 -12.59 -4.07 -13.57
CA CYS A 156 -13.08 -4.77 -12.38
C CYS A 156 -13.61 -3.77 -11.35
N TYR A 157 -14.48 -4.25 -10.46
CA TYR A 157 -14.98 -3.48 -9.33
C TYR A 157 -14.11 -3.73 -8.10
N ILE A 158 -13.69 -2.71 -7.37
CA ILE A 158 -13.00 -2.90 -6.08
C ILE A 158 -14.04 -3.32 -5.05
N ALA A 159 -14.03 -4.59 -4.67
CA ALA A 159 -14.98 -5.15 -3.71
C ALA A 159 -14.53 -4.90 -2.26
N ASP A 160 -13.24 -5.04 -1.98
CA ASP A 160 -12.69 -4.89 -0.62
C ASP A 160 -11.19 -4.57 -0.69
N VAL A 161 -10.66 -3.93 0.35
CA VAL A 161 -9.23 -3.61 0.49
C VAL A 161 -8.79 -3.90 1.92
N ARG A 162 -7.87 -4.85 2.08
CA ARG A 162 -7.39 -5.31 3.38
C ARG A 162 -5.92 -4.97 3.59
N ARG A 163 -5.52 -4.76 4.84
CA ARG A 163 -4.09 -4.65 5.20
C ARG A 163 -3.46 -6.05 5.22
N SER A 164 -2.26 -6.19 4.66
CA SER A 164 -1.48 -7.43 4.74
C SER A 164 0.00 -7.14 5.01
N THR A 165 0.77 -8.17 5.39
CA THR A 165 2.21 -8.06 5.65
C THR A 165 3.04 -7.73 4.41
N LYS A 166 2.49 -7.94 3.21
CA LYS A 166 3.15 -7.67 1.93
C LYS A 166 2.68 -6.38 1.24
N GLY A 167 1.70 -5.68 1.80
CA GLY A 167 1.08 -4.48 1.23
C GLY A 167 -0.45 -4.55 1.29
N PRO A 168 -1.18 -3.57 0.72
CA PRO A 168 -2.62 -3.67 0.61
C PRO A 168 -3.02 -4.86 -0.27
N SER A 169 -3.94 -5.67 0.24
CA SER A 169 -4.58 -6.74 -0.50
C SER A 169 -5.88 -6.18 -1.08
N VAL A 170 -5.84 -5.82 -2.36
CA VAL A 170 -7.00 -5.32 -3.09
C VAL A 170 -7.76 -6.51 -3.66
N ILE A 171 -9.01 -6.69 -3.24
CA ILE A 171 -9.91 -7.72 -3.76
C ILE A 171 -10.80 -7.06 -4.80
N ILE A 172 -10.73 -7.58 -6.03
CA ILE A 172 -11.52 -7.09 -7.15
C ILE A 172 -12.56 -8.12 -7.58
N SER A 173 -13.62 -7.63 -8.21
CA SER A 173 -14.74 -8.44 -8.64
C SER A 173 -15.17 -8.18 -10.06
N ARG A 174 -15.55 -9.27 -10.74
CA ARG A 174 -16.24 -9.26 -12.04
C ARG A 174 -17.74 -9.58 -11.89
N THR A 175 -18.15 -10.19 -10.78
CA THR A 175 -19.53 -10.61 -10.50
C THR A 175 -20.36 -9.52 -9.82
N HIS A 176 -19.75 -8.63 -9.04
CA HIS A 176 -20.46 -7.65 -8.22
C HIS A 176 -21.41 -6.76 -9.05
N PRO A 177 -22.67 -6.51 -8.61
CA PRO A 177 -23.61 -5.65 -9.35
C PRO A 177 -23.10 -4.23 -9.58
N GLY A 178 -22.32 -3.70 -8.63
CA GLY A 178 -21.68 -2.39 -8.73
C GLY A 178 -20.76 -2.24 -9.93
N LEU A 179 -20.20 -3.34 -10.47
CA LEU A 179 -19.44 -3.29 -11.72
C LEU A 179 -20.31 -2.76 -12.88
N VAL A 180 -21.56 -3.24 -12.99
CA VAL A 180 -22.47 -2.82 -14.07
C VAL A 180 -22.79 -1.35 -13.92
N LYS A 181 -23.10 -0.90 -12.69
CA LYS A 181 -23.33 0.52 -12.40
C LYS A 181 -22.17 1.39 -12.89
N ARG A 182 -20.94 1.06 -12.48
CA ARG A 182 -19.75 1.84 -12.86
C ARG A 182 -19.43 1.77 -14.35
N LEU A 183 -19.76 0.67 -15.03
CA LEU A 183 -19.61 0.58 -16.48
C LEU A 183 -20.59 1.50 -17.20
N PHE A 184 -21.85 1.56 -16.77
CA PHE A 184 -22.81 2.49 -17.36
C PHE A 184 -22.49 3.95 -17.03
N GLU A 185 -22.02 4.27 -15.83
CA GLU A 185 -21.52 5.63 -15.50
C GLU A 185 -20.36 6.06 -16.42
N LEU A 186 -19.63 5.12 -17.02
CA LEU A 186 -18.54 5.41 -17.96
C LEU A 186 -19.05 5.57 -19.39
N GLU A 187 -20.02 4.77 -19.81
CA GLU A 187 -20.49 4.72 -21.21
C GLU A 187 -21.70 5.65 -21.47
N VAL A 188 -22.50 5.99 -20.46
CA VAL A 188 -23.75 6.76 -20.58
C VAL A 188 -23.62 8.11 -19.84
N PRO A 189 -23.51 9.25 -20.56
CA PRO A 189 -23.36 10.58 -19.95
C PRO A 189 -24.48 10.95 -18.99
N GLU A 190 -25.73 10.62 -19.31
CA GLU A 190 -26.89 10.95 -18.48
C GLU A 190 -26.86 10.23 -17.13
N VAL A 191 -26.25 9.04 -17.06
CA VAL A 191 -26.02 8.31 -15.81
C VAL A 191 -24.88 8.97 -15.03
N TYR A 192 -23.81 9.37 -15.70
CA TYR A 192 -22.68 10.08 -15.09
C TYR A 192 -23.11 11.40 -14.44
N ASP A 193 -23.90 12.20 -15.15
CA ASP A 193 -24.42 13.49 -14.70
C ASP A 193 -25.52 13.34 -13.63
N GLY A 194 -26.00 12.12 -13.38
CA GLY A 194 -27.06 11.83 -12.42
C GLY A 194 -28.45 12.28 -12.87
N ILE A 195 -28.63 12.55 -14.16
CA ILE A 195 -29.95 12.78 -14.78
C ILE A 195 -30.75 11.48 -14.77
N VAL A 196 -30.10 10.38 -15.19
CA VAL A 196 -30.65 9.03 -15.12
C VAL A 196 -30.06 8.30 -13.91
N GLU A 197 -30.91 7.95 -12.96
CA GLU A 197 -30.53 7.26 -11.73
C GLU A 197 -30.84 5.76 -11.82
N MET A 198 -29.85 4.93 -11.50
CA MET A 198 -30.04 3.49 -11.32
C MET A 198 -30.63 3.19 -9.96
N LYS A 199 -31.89 2.74 -9.94
CA LYS A 199 -32.62 2.44 -8.71
C LYS A 199 -32.24 1.07 -8.14
N GLU A 200 -32.15 0.06 -9.00
CA GLU A 200 -31.83 -1.29 -8.56
C GLU A 200 -31.20 -2.13 -9.67
N ILE A 201 -30.31 -3.05 -9.29
CA ILE A 201 -29.63 -3.98 -10.21
C ILE A 201 -29.74 -5.39 -9.64
N ALA A 202 -30.36 -6.29 -10.40
CA ALA A 202 -30.40 -7.72 -10.14
C ALA A 202 -29.53 -8.44 -11.18
N ARG A 203 -28.48 -9.13 -10.72
CA ARG A 203 -27.44 -9.68 -11.59
C ARG A 203 -27.21 -11.17 -11.35
N GLU A 204 -27.32 -11.96 -12.42
CA GLU A 204 -26.81 -13.33 -12.56
C GLU A 204 -25.54 -13.25 -13.42
N PRO A 205 -24.34 -13.19 -12.82
CA PRO A 205 -23.09 -12.95 -13.55
C PRO A 205 -22.85 -14.01 -14.65
N GLY A 206 -22.50 -13.55 -15.85
CA GLY A 206 -22.26 -14.42 -17.01
C GLY A 206 -23.53 -14.89 -17.72
N HIS A 207 -24.71 -14.52 -17.20
CA HIS A 207 -25.98 -14.98 -17.74
C HIS A 207 -26.92 -13.82 -18.06
N ARG A 208 -27.38 -13.05 -17.05
CA ARG A 208 -28.36 -11.97 -17.23
C ARG A 208 -28.20 -10.89 -16.17
N THR A 209 -28.38 -9.64 -16.58
CA THR A 209 -28.54 -8.51 -15.64
C THR A 209 -29.84 -7.79 -15.95
N LYS A 210 -30.64 -7.53 -14.92
CA LYS A 210 -31.81 -6.65 -14.98
C LYS A 210 -31.52 -5.40 -14.15
N MET A 211 -31.93 -4.25 -14.67
CA MET A 211 -31.67 -2.97 -14.04
C MET A 211 -32.91 -2.08 -14.17
N ALA A 212 -33.25 -1.40 -13.08
CA ALA A 212 -34.29 -0.38 -13.04
C ALA A 212 -33.65 1.00 -13.06
N VAL A 213 -34.07 1.85 -13.99
CA VAL A 213 -33.58 3.23 -14.17
C VAL A 213 -34.73 4.21 -14.11
N ALA A 214 -34.47 5.42 -13.61
CA ALA A 214 -35.44 6.50 -13.55
C ALA A 214 -34.75 7.82 -13.90
N SER A 215 -35.41 8.66 -14.69
CA SER A 215 -34.90 10.00 -14.99
C SER A 215 -35.40 11.02 -13.96
N ARG A 216 -34.54 11.98 -13.61
CA ARG A 216 -34.89 13.19 -12.84
C ARG A 216 -35.42 14.31 -13.74
N ASP A 217 -35.18 14.23 -15.04
CA ASP A 217 -35.72 15.14 -16.05
C ASP A 217 -36.82 14.45 -16.85
N SER A 218 -38.00 15.06 -16.90
CA SER A 218 -39.15 14.55 -17.66
C SER A 218 -38.93 14.52 -19.18
N HIS A 219 -37.94 15.25 -19.69
CA HIS A 219 -37.62 15.28 -21.11
C HIS A 219 -36.62 14.20 -21.54
N VAL A 220 -36.06 13.45 -20.58
CA VAL A 220 -35.07 12.40 -20.84
C VAL A 220 -35.72 11.04 -20.60
N ASP A 221 -35.77 10.19 -21.64
CA ASP A 221 -36.15 8.80 -21.50
C ASP A 221 -34.98 8.00 -20.91
N PRO A 222 -35.10 7.48 -19.67
CA PRO A 222 -33.99 6.79 -19.01
C PRO A 222 -33.61 5.47 -19.69
N VAL A 223 -34.57 4.79 -20.35
CA VAL A 223 -34.26 3.54 -21.06
C VAL A 223 -33.57 3.86 -22.38
N GLY A 224 -34.10 4.82 -23.13
CA GLY A 224 -33.48 5.32 -24.36
C GLY A 224 -32.03 5.77 -24.15
N ALA A 225 -31.77 6.57 -23.11
CA ALA A 225 -30.41 7.01 -22.76
C ALA A 225 -29.46 5.85 -22.43
N CYS A 226 -29.95 4.78 -21.80
CA CYS A 226 -29.11 3.63 -21.45
C CYS A 226 -28.81 2.69 -22.62
N VAL A 227 -29.56 2.78 -23.73
CA VAL A 227 -29.44 1.89 -24.89
C VAL A 227 -28.78 2.57 -26.08
N GLY A 228 -28.94 3.90 -26.20
CA GLY A 228 -28.45 4.75 -27.29
C GLY A 228 -26.97 5.08 -27.22
#